data_AF-A0A067MZT2-F1
#
_entry.id   AF-A0A067MZT2-F1
#
_cell.length_a   1.000
_cell.length_b   1.000
_cell.length_c   1.000
_cell.angle_alpha   90.00
_cell.angle_beta   90.00
_cell.angle_gamma   90.00
#
_symmetry.space_group_name_H-M   'P 1'
#
loop_
_entity.id
_entity.type
_entity.pdbx_description
1 polymer ?
#
loop_
_entity_poly.entity_id
_entity_poly.type
_entity_poly.pdbx_seq_one_letter_code
_entity_poly.pdbx_strand_id
1 'polypeptide(L)'
;MNGYLSPSLPADLSLTRQYESYSSYGAMLGGVQENPYFFKFMTSREKTAAPGKRLAHVQANRLLVQAEEWDRGLDDSRENYAYEFHTAIGNSVQLLSTALSKLDGDPATVPVDQAVAARILPYIEKWGKRFGTGFGGIACHTVSWFLKGERHYIDLYLLRRSKLEGLGECALPSCKSEKNLRACGRCWTVCYCSSAHQEQHWRHKEVPHRQMCHFTLY
;
A
#
# COMPACT_ATOMS: atom_id res chain seq x y z
N MET A 1 15.14 -11.22 -6.85
CA MET A 1 14.82 -10.18 -5.84
C MET A 1 16.05 -9.31 -5.67
N ASN A 2 16.16 -8.23 -6.45
CA ASN A 2 17.12 -7.16 -6.12
C ASN A 2 16.50 -6.40 -4.95
N GLY A 3 17.08 -6.60 -3.77
CA GLY A 3 16.47 -6.27 -2.49
C GLY A 3 16.19 -4.78 -2.33
N TYR A 4 15.30 -4.49 -1.40
CA TYR A 4 14.99 -3.18 -0.80
C TYR A 4 16.19 -2.50 -0.10
N LEU A 5 17.41 -2.84 -0.51
CA LEU A 5 18.63 -2.25 0.01
C LEU A 5 18.75 -0.85 -0.60
N SER A 6 19.08 0.12 0.25
CA SER A 6 19.46 1.46 -0.18
C SER A 6 20.48 1.36 -1.32
N PRO A 7 20.41 2.23 -2.35
CA PRO A 7 21.45 2.28 -3.36
C PRO A 7 22.83 2.43 -2.70
N SER A 8 23.90 1.91 -3.31
CA SER A 8 25.27 1.95 -2.77
C SER A 8 25.75 3.38 -2.59
N LEU A 9 26.05 3.82 -1.35
CA LEU A 9 26.44 5.21 -1.02
C LEU A 9 27.31 5.83 -2.13
N PRO A 10 26.97 7.04 -2.61
CA PRO A 10 27.62 7.58 -3.77
C PRO A 10 29.06 7.95 -3.38
N ALA A 11 30.01 7.69 -4.28
CA ALA A 11 31.39 8.12 -4.08
C ALA A 11 31.50 9.67 -4.01
N ASP A 12 30.51 10.36 -4.59
CA ASP A 12 30.38 11.82 -4.55
C ASP A 12 29.28 12.25 -3.57
N LEU A 13 29.69 12.88 -2.48
CA LEU A 13 28.81 13.43 -1.44
C LEU A 13 28.03 14.66 -1.90
N SER A 14 28.29 15.21 -3.09
CA SER A 14 27.41 16.21 -3.71
C SER A 14 26.00 15.65 -4.01
N LEU A 15 25.87 14.32 -4.05
CA LEU A 15 24.62 13.59 -4.28
C LEU A 15 23.87 13.26 -2.97
N THR A 16 24.26 13.79 -1.81
CA THR A 16 23.58 13.49 -0.54
C THR A 16 22.09 13.83 -0.55
N ARG A 17 21.68 14.95 -1.17
CA ARG A 17 20.25 15.28 -1.34
C ARG A 17 19.48 14.23 -2.14
N GLN A 18 20.16 13.57 -3.07
CA GLN A 18 19.58 12.52 -3.91
C GLN A 18 19.39 11.23 -3.10
N TYR A 19 20.30 10.94 -2.18
CA TYR A 19 20.13 9.89 -1.17
C TYR A 19 19.01 10.18 -0.18
N GLU A 20 18.87 11.42 0.25
CA GLU A 20 17.76 11.84 1.12
C GLU A 20 16.41 11.71 0.42
N SER A 21 16.38 11.93 -0.90
CA SER A 21 15.20 11.69 -1.74
C SER A 21 14.83 10.21 -1.83
N TYR A 22 15.83 9.31 -1.66
CA TYR A 22 15.67 7.86 -1.60
C TYR A 22 15.55 7.39 -0.15
N SER A 23 14.38 7.59 0.46
CA SER A 23 14.15 7.13 1.83
C SER A 23 14.11 5.60 1.89
N SER A 24 15.16 4.97 2.41
CA SER A 24 15.20 3.51 2.67
C SER A 24 14.03 3.06 3.54
N TYR A 25 13.58 3.92 4.46
CA TYR A 25 12.36 3.70 5.24
C TYR A 25 11.11 3.68 4.36
N GLY A 26 11.02 4.56 3.37
CA GLY A 26 9.96 4.55 2.36
C GLY A 26 9.95 3.26 1.54
N ALA A 27 11.13 2.80 1.11
CA ALA A 27 11.26 1.52 0.40
C ALA A 27 10.85 0.33 1.28
N MET A 28 11.29 0.28 2.55
CA MET A 28 10.89 -0.75 3.50
C MET A 28 9.38 -0.72 3.76
N LEU A 29 8.80 0.46 3.99
CA LEU A 29 7.35 0.62 4.14
C LEU A 29 6.61 0.15 2.89
N GLY A 30 7.13 0.49 1.70
CA GLY A 30 6.64 0.00 0.42
C GLY A 30 6.68 -1.52 0.30
N GLY A 31 7.70 -2.18 0.85
CA GLY A 31 7.81 -3.65 0.86
C GLY A 31 6.92 -4.35 1.88
N VAL A 32 6.67 -3.74 3.05
CA VAL A 32 5.79 -4.34 4.07
C VAL A 32 4.31 -4.02 3.87
N GLN A 33 3.96 -3.07 2.99
CA GLN A 33 2.57 -2.67 2.76
C GLN A 33 1.68 -3.79 2.22
N GLU A 34 2.28 -4.77 1.53
CA GLU A 34 1.59 -5.96 1.02
C GLU A 34 1.33 -6.99 2.12
N ASN A 35 1.97 -6.85 3.28
CA ASN A 35 1.71 -7.72 4.41
C ASN A 35 0.31 -7.41 4.98
N PRO A 36 -0.62 -8.37 5.00
CA PRO A 36 -1.97 -8.13 5.48
C PRO A 36 -2.01 -7.73 6.97
N TYR A 37 -1.00 -8.11 7.76
CA TYR A 37 -0.88 -7.71 9.16
C TYR A 37 -0.49 -6.25 9.33
N PHE A 38 0.27 -5.67 8.41
CA PHE A 38 0.72 -4.29 8.52
C PHE A 38 -0.48 -3.34 8.58
N PHE A 39 -1.39 -3.41 7.61
CA PHE A 39 -2.58 -2.55 7.62
C PHE A 39 -3.59 -2.93 8.68
N LYS A 40 -3.71 -4.21 9.04
CA LYS A 40 -4.56 -4.62 10.16
C LYS A 40 -4.11 -4.05 11.50
N PHE A 41 -2.80 -4.03 11.74
CA PHE A 41 -2.26 -3.36 12.90
C PHE A 41 -2.61 -1.86 12.83
N MET A 42 -2.31 -1.19 11.72
CA MET A 42 -2.56 0.25 11.55
C MET A 42 -4.05 0.64 11.63
N THR A 43 -4.96 -0.28 11.29
CA THR A 43 -6.40 -0.07 11.40
C THR A 43 -7.00 -0.59 12.70
N SER A 44 -6.23 -1.26 13.57
CA SER A 44 -6.72 -1.76 14.86
C SER A 44 -7.11 -0.63 15.82
N ARG A 45 -7.85 -0.98 16.87
CA ARG A 45 -8.24 -0.05 17.96
C ARG A 45 -7.16 0.12 19.03
N GLU A 46 -6.04 -0.60 18.92
CA GLU A 46 -4.94 -0.52 19.87
C GLU A 46 -4.37 0.89 19.95
N LYS A 47 -4.07 1.36 21.17
CA LYS A 47 -3.50 2.70 21.37
C LYS A 47 -2.18 2.89 20.61
N THR A 48 -1.38 1.84 20.51
CA THR A 48 -0.10 1.84 19.77
C THR A 48 -0.30 1.96 18.26
N ALA A 49 -1.45 1.59 17.74
CA ALA A 49 -1.80 1.69 16.33
C ALA A 49 -2.47 3.01 15.93
N ALA A 50 -2.91 3.82 16.91
CA ALA A 50 -3.60 5.09 16.68
C ALA A 50 -2.87 6.04 15.70
N PRO A 51 -1.51 6.15 15.69
CA PRO A 51 -0.80 6.95 14.70
C PRO A 51 -1.04 6.50 13.25
N GLY A 52 -1.38 5.23 13.02
CA GLY A 52 -1.61 4.67 11.69
C GLY A 52 -2.81 5.27 10.95
N LYS A 53 -3.77 5.84 11.69
CA LYS A 53 -4.92 6.56 11.13
C LYS A 53 -4.52 7.85 10.39
N ARG A 54 -3.28 8.31 10.58
CA ARG A 54 -2.71 9.50 9.92
C ARG A 54 -1.81 9.14 8.73
N LEU A 55 -1.65 7.87 8.40
CA LEU A 55 -0.66 7.42 7.42
C LEU A 55 -0.86 8.06 6.04
N ALA A 56 -2.10 8.09 5.54
CA ALA A 56 -2.42 8.73 4.26
C ALA A 56 -2.08 10.23 4.27
N HIS A 57 -2.48 10.95 5.33
CA HIS A 57 -2.17 12.35 5.52
C HIS A 57 -0.66 12.63 5.54
N VAL A 58 0.10 11.88 6.33
CA VAL A 58 1.56 12.02 6.44
C VAL A 58 2.24 11.69 5.11
N GLN A 59 1.81 10.63 4.44
CA GLN A 59 2.41 10.20 3.19
C GLN A 59 2.14 11.20 2.06
N ALA A 60 0.95 11.78 1.97
CA ALA A 60 0.65 12.84 1.00
C ALA A 60 1.53 14.08 1.20
N ASN A 61 1.74 14.51 2.46
CA ASN A 61 2.65 15.61 2.77
C ASN A 61 4.10 15.31 2.37
N ARG A 62 4.59 14.09 2.66
CA ARG A 62 5.94 13.67 2.28
C ARG A 62 6.13 13.65 0.77
N LEU A 63 5.17 13.11 0.03
CA LEU A 63 5.18 13.13 -1.42
C LEU A 63 5.24 14.57 -1.96
N LEU A 64 4.43 15.49 -1.41
CA LEU A 64 4.43 16.89 -1.83
C LEU A 64 5.78 17.56 -1.61
N VAL A 65 6.45 17.29 -0.49
CA VAL A 65 7.80 17.83 -0.20
C VAL A 65 8.83 17.36 -1.23
N GLN A 66 8.70 16.14 -1.74
CA GLN A 66 9.65 15.53 -2.67
C GLN A 66 9.27 15.71 -4.15
N ALA A 67 8.03 16.13 -4.44
CA ALA A 67 7.43 16.01 -5.76
C ALA A 67 8.22 16.71 -6.86
N GLU A 68 8.69 17.93 -6.62
CA GLU A 68 9.43 18.70 -7.61
C GLU A 68 10.80 18.09 -7.93
N GLU A 69 11.51 17.61 -6.90
CA GLU A 69 12.82 16.98 -7.08
C GLU A 69 12.69 15.64 -7.80
N TRP A 70 11.71 14.82 -7.40
CA TRP A 70 11.43 13.55 -8.05
C TRP A 70 11.00 13.72 -9.50
N ASP A 71 10.20 14.73 -9.79
CA ASP A 71 9.77 15.05 -11.15
C ASP A 71 10.94 15.47 -12.04
N ARG A 72 11.88 16.29 -11.53
CA ARG A 72 13.14 16.59 -12.22
C ARG A 72 14.01 15.35 -12.42
N GLY A 73 14.13 14.53 -11.38
CA GLY A 73 14.96 13.32 -11.40
C GLY A 73 14.53 12.29 -12.44
N LEU A 74 13.23 12.24 -12.76
CA LEU A 74 12.72 11.41 -13.85
C LEU A 74 13.22 11.82 -15.24
N ASP A 75 13.58 13.09 -15.43
CA ASP A 75 14.08 13.65 -16.69
C ASP A 75 15.62 13.64 -16.79
N ASP A 76 16.32 13.04 -15.81
CA ASP A 76 17.77 12.91 -15.83
C ASP A 76 18.23 11.99 -16.97
N SER A 77 19.25 12.42 -17.72
CA SER A 77 19.80 11.67 -18.85
C SER A 77 20.52 10.37 -18.45
N ARG A 78 20.85 10.19 -17.17
CA ARG A 78 21.46 8.97 -16.65
C ARG A 78 20.36 7.94 -16.39
N GLU A 79 20.19 6.96 -17.29
CA GLU A 79 19.07 6.01 -17.24
C GLU A 79 18.91 5.30 -15.88
N ASN A 80 20.01 4.82 -15.28
CA ASN A 80 19.98 4.17 -13.96
C ASN A 80 19.40 5.09 -12.87
N TYR A 81 19.67 6.39 -12.99
CA TYR A 81 19.29 7.39 -12.03
C TYR A 81 17.80 7.78 -12.18
N ALA A 82 17.32 7.94 -13.41
CA ALA A 82 15.89 8.11 -13.67
C ALA A 82 15.05 6.90 -13.20
N TYR A 83 15.59 5.68 -13.33
CA TYR A 83 14.94 4.46 -12.84
C TYR A 83 14.78 4.42 -11.31
N GLU A 84 15.74 4.96 -10.57
CA GLU A 84 15.64 5.10 -9.12
C GLU A 84 14.45 6.00 -8.74
N PHE A 85 14.33 7.20 -9.31
CA PHE A 85 13.16 8.06 -9.04
C PHE A 85 11.84 7.41 -9.42
N HIS A 86 11.80 6.73 -10.57
CA HIS A 86 10.62 5.96 -10.96
C HIS A 86 10.20 4.96 -9.86
N THR A 87 11.17 4.23 -9.29
CA THR A 87 10.93 3.28 -8.21
C THR A 87 10.51 3.96 -6.91
N ALA A 88 11.17 5.06 -6.52
CA ALA A 88 10.86 5.82 -5.33
C ALA A 88 9.43 6.41 -5.36
N ILE A 89 9.06 7.02 -6.49
CA ILE A 89 7.72 7.55 -6.73
C ILE A 89 6.70 6.42 -6.69
N GLY A 90 6.93 5.35 -7.46
CA GLY A 90 6.02 4.20 -7.53
C GLY A 90 5.70 3.60 -6.16
N ASN A 91 6.74 3.34 -5.36
CA ASN A 91 6.57 2.80 -4.00
C ASN A 91 5.83 3.77 -3.07
N SER A 92 6.16 5.05 -3.15
CA SER A 92 5.60 6.07 -2.26
C SER A 92 4.14 6.39 -2.59
N VAL A 93 3.79 6.39 -3.87
CA VAL A 93 2.41 6.54 -4.34
C VAL A 93 1.61 5.26 -4.05
N GLN A 94 2.21 4.08 -4.18
CA GLN A 94 1.55 2.83 -3.78
C GLN A 94 1.24 2.82 -2.29
N LEU A 95 2.16 3.29 -1.43
CA LEU A 95 1.91 3.39 0.01
C LEU A 95 0.73 4.31 0.32
N LEU A 96 0.66 5.46 -0.36
CA LEU A 96 -0.49 6.36 -0.23
C LEU A 96 -1.79 5.71 -0.72
N SER A 97 -1.76 5.07 -1.89
CA SER A 97 -2.90 4.33 -2.46
C SER A 97 -3.44 3.28 -1.50
N THR A 98 -2.54 2.47 -0.93
CA THR A 98 -2.91 1.44 0.04
C THR A 98 -3.48 2.06 1.32
N ALA A 99 -2.86 3.12 1.85
CA ALA A 99 -3.36 3.80 3.05
C ALA A 99 -4.76 4.39 2.84
N LEU A 100 -5.00 5.09 1.72
CA LEU A 100 -6.30 5.64 1.37
C LEU A 100 -7.35 4.54 1.26
N SER A 101 -7.01 3.44 0.60
CA SER A 101 -7.93 2.32 0.39
C SER A 101 -8.26 1.55 1.68
N LYS A 102 -7.27 1.39 2.57
CA LYS A 102 -7.41 0.61 3.81
C LYS A 102 -8.05 1.38 4.95
N LEU A 103 -7.98 2.70 4.90
CA LEU A 103 -8.54 3.61 5.89
C LEU A 103 -9.88 4.22 5.46
N ASP A 104 -10.34 3.94 4.24
CA ASP A 104 -11.66 4.40 3.75
C ASP A 104 -12.78 3.86 4.64
N GLY A 105 -13.71 4.75 5.01
CA GLY A 105 -14.84 4.45 5.90
C GLY A 105 -14.51 4.36 7.39
N ASP A 106 -13.24 4.42 7.80
CA ASP A 106 -12.88 4.44 9.22
C ASP A 106 -13.04 5.86 9.80
N PRO A 107 -13.90 6.06 10.82
CA PRO A 107 -14.19 7.38 11.39
C PRO A 107 -13.01 8.01 12.14
N ALA A 108 -12.00 7.23 12.52
CA ALA A 108 -10.79 7.73 13.17
C ALA A 108 -9.72 8.20 12.17
N THR A 109 -9.92 7.95 10.88
CA THR A 109 -8.98 8.33 9.82
C THR A 109 -8.84 9.84 9.72
N VAL A 110 -7.60 10.32 9.69
CA VAL A 110 -7.32 11.72 9.39
C VAL A 110 -7.20 11.88 7.88
N PRO A 111 -8.09 12.67 7.24
CA PRO A 111 -8.08 12.83 5.79
C PRO A 111 -6.82 13.58 5.32
N VAL A 112 -6.49 13.39 4.04
CA VAL A 112 -5.49 14.22 3.36
C VAL A 112 -6.04 15.66 3.32
N ASP A 113 -5.20 16.61 3.72
CA ASP A 113 -5.55 18.03 3.68
C ASP A 113 -5.85 18.47 2.23
N GLN A 114 -6.90 19.27 2.03
CA GLN A 114 -7.36 19.68 0.70
C GLN A 114 -6.34 20.54 -0.04
N ALA A 115 -5.60 21.40 0.66
CA ALA A 115 -4.55 22.22 0.05
C ALA A 115 -3.35 21.34 -0.35
N VAL A 116 -3.02 20.32 0.44
CA VAL A 116 -2.01 19.31 0.08
C VAL A 116 -2.47 18.51 -1.15
N ALA A 117 -3.72 18.03 -1.14
CA ALA A 117 -4.31 17.28 -2.25
C ALA A 117 -4.29 18.08 -3.57
N ALA A 118 -4.71 19.34 -3.54
CA ALA A 118 -4.72 20.21 -4.72
C ALA A 118 -3.30 20.43 -5.29
N ARG A 119 -2.27 20.49 -4.44
CA ARG A 119 -0.89 20.72 -4.87
C ARG A 119 -0.19 19.47 -5.38
N ILE A 120 -0.49 18.30 -4.80
CA ILE A 120 0.14 17.04 -5.21
C ILE A 120 -0.54 16.42 -6.44
N LEU A 121 -1.84 16.66 -6.64
CA LEU A 121 -2.62 16.03 -7.70
C LEU A 121 -2.01 16.20 -9.11
N PRO A 122 -1.51 17.39 -9.53
CA PRO A 122 -0.87 17.55 -10.84
C PRO A 122 0.33 16.62 -11.04
N TYR A 123 1.14 16.39 -10.01
CA TYR A 123 2.26 15.46 -10.05
C TYR A 123 1.78 14.01 -10.18
N ILE A 124 0.79 13.62 -9.37
CA ILE A 124 0.20 12.27 -9.43
C ILE A 124 -0.35 11.97 -10.83
N GLU A 125 -1.06 12.92 -11.44
CA GLU A 125 -1.60 12.75 -12.79
C GLU A 125 -0.50 12.72 -13.86
N LYS A 126 0.52 13.58 -13.74
CA LYS A 126 1.67 13.60 -14.63
C LYS A 126 2.44 12.28 -14.57
N TRP A 127 2.75 11.79 -13.37
CA TRP A 127 3.43 10.51 -13.15
C TRP A 127 2.57 9.33 -13.61
N GLY A 128 1.26 9.36 -13.36
CA GLY A 128 0.32 8.35 -13.85
C GLY A 128 0.36 8.20 -15.37
N LYS A 129 0.33 9.32 -16.10
CA LYS A 129 0.50 9.32 -17.57
C LYS A 129 1.86 8.78 -18.00
N ARG A 130 2.93 9.18 -17.32
CA ARG A 130 4.31 8.77 -17.63
C ARG A 130 4.54 7.27 -17.41
N PHE A 131 4.02 6.72 -16.32
CA PHE A 131 4.20 5.32 -15.95
C PHE A 131 3.20 4.38 -16.64
N GLY A 132 2.16 4.93 -17.28
CA GLY A 132 1.19 4.18 -18.06
C GLY A 132 0.41 3.16 -17.23
N THR A 133 0.28 1.93 -17.73
CA THR A 133 -0.45 0.84 -17.07
C THR A 133 0.42 0.01 -16.11
N GLY A 134 1.67 0.41 -15.90
CA GLY A 134 2.56 -0.24 -14.93
C GLY A 134 2.11 -0.02 -13.48
N PHE A 135 2.78 -0.70 -12.55
CA PHE A 135 2.50 -0.63 -11.11
C PHE A 135 2.38 0.81 -10.58
N GLY A 136 3.36 1.67 -10.89
CA GLY A 136 3.35 3.07 -10.46
C GLY A 136 2.18 3.87 -11.05
N GLY A 137 1.81 3.59 -12.30
CA GLY A 137 0.70 4.28 -12.97
C GLY A 137 -0.66 3.92 -12.40
N ILE A 138 -0.91 2.63 -12.13
CA ILE A 138 -2.15 2.17 -11.46
C ILE A 138 -2.27 2.80 -10.07
N ALA A 139 -1.16 2.86 -9.31
CA ALA A 139 -1.13 3.52 -8.02
C ALA A 139 -1.49 5.01 -8.13
N CYS A 140 -0.92 5.72 -9.10
CA CYS A 140 -1.23 7.13 -9.37
C CYS A 140 -2.71 7.35 -9.69
N HIS A 141 -3.30 6.54 -10.58
CA HIS A 141 -4.72 6.64 -10.90
C HIS A 141 -5.60 6.44 -9.68
N THR A 142 -5.28 5.43 -8.86
CA THR A 142 -6.03 5.14 -7.63
C THR A 142 -5.97 6.34 -6.68
N VAL A 143 -4.77 6.88 -6.42
CA VAL A 143 -4.62 8.08 -5.57
C VAL A 143 -5.39 9.26 -6.14
N SER A 144 -5.33 9.50 -7.46
CA SER A 144 -6.09 10.58 -8.11
C SER A 144 -7.59 10.46 -7.85
N TRP A 145 -8.17 9.27 -8.00
CA TRP A 145 -9.59 9.02 -7.71
C TRP A 145 -9.95 9.34 -6.26
N PHE A 146 -9.14 8.90 -5.30
CA PHE A 146 -9.34 9.21 -3.88
C PHE A 146 -9.25 10.70 -3.58
N LEU A 147 -8.23 11.39 -4.10
CA LEU A 147 -8.05 12.82 -3.86
C LEU A 147 -9.15 13.68 -4.50
N LYS A 148 -9.73 13.22 -5.61
CA LYS A 148 -10.87 13.86 -6.28
C LYS A 148 -12.24 13.47 -5.71
N GLY A 149 -12.30 12.44 -4.88
CA GLY A 149 -13.56 11.91 -4.36
C GLY A 149 -14.40 11.16 -5.40
N GLU A 150 -13.79 10.54 -6.40
CA GLU A 150 -14.48 9.83 -7.49
C GLU A 150 -14.99 8.45 -7.02
N ARG A 151 -16.08 8.45 -6.25
CA ARG A 151 -16.59 7.25 -5.55
C ARG A 151 -16.83 6.04 -6.44
N HIS A 152 -17.34 6.23 -7.66
CA HIS A 152 -17.55 5.13 -8.59
C HIS A 152 -16.28 4.31 -8.85
N TYR A 153 -15.13 4.96 -9.08
CA TYR A 153 -13.87 4.27 -9.33
C TYR A 153 -13.25 3.70 -8.05
N ILE A 154 -13.40 4.41 -6.93
CA ILE A 154 -12.97 3.96 -5.61
C ILE A 154 -13.66 2.64 -5.25
N ASP A 155 -14.98 2.57 -5.39
CA ASP A 155 -15.77 1.38 -5.02
C ASP A 155 -15.39 0.16 -5.90
N LEU A 156 -15.17 0.37 -7.20
CA LEU A 156 -14.69 -0.67 -8.11
C LEU A 156 -13.29 -1.17 -7.72
N TYR A 157 -12.39 -0.27 -7.36
CA TYR A 157 -11.05 -0.62 -6.92
C TYR A 157 -11.08 -1.43 -5.61
N LEU A 158 -11.85 -0.96 -4.61
CA LEU A 158 -12.01 -1.65 -3.32
C LEU A 158 -12.61 -3.04 -3.49
N LEU A 159 -13.60 -3.20 -4.38
CA LEU A 159 -14.17 -4.49 -4.73
C LEU A 159 -13.14 -5.43 -5.38
N ARG A 160 -12.29 -4.94 -6.29
CA ARG A 160 -11.23 -5.76 -6.89
C ARG A 160 -10.20 -6.17 -5.85
N ARG A 161 -9.84 -5.26 -4.95
CA ARG A 161 -8.85 -5.50 -3.90
C ARG A 161 -9.32 -6.52 -2.88
N SER A 162 -10.58 -6.47 -2.43
CA SER A 162 -11.13 -7.43 -1.47
C SER A 162 -11.08 -8.87 -1.99
N LYS A 163 -11.26 -9.07 -3.31
CA LYS A 163 -11.08 -10.37 -3.97
C LYS A 163 -9.63 -10.84 -3.90
N LEU A 164 -8.67 -9.96 -4.18
CA LEU A 164 -7.23 -10.29 -4.14
C LEU A 164 -6.73 -10.60 -2.73
N GLU A 165 -7.37 -10.05 -1.71
CA GLU A 165 -7.01 -10.28 -0.30
C GLU A 165 -7.61 -11.58 0.27
N GLY A 166 -8.22 -12.43 -0.57
CA GLY A 166 -8.81 -13.69 -0.12
C GLY A 166 -10.02 -13.51 0.80
N LEU A 167 -10.62 -12.33 0.81
CA LEU A 167 -11.84 -12.03 1.57
C LEU A 167 -13.11 -12.37 0.76
N GLY A 168 -12.96 -12.62 -0.54
CA GLY A 168 -14.06 -12.99 -1.46
C GLY A 168 -14.25 -14.50 -1.66
N GLU A 169 -13.34 -15.34 -1.16
CA GLU A 169 -13.42 -16.80 -1.31
C GLU A 169 -12.99 -17.53 -0.03
N CYS A 170 -13.32 -18.82 0.07
CA CYS A 170 -12.87 -19.67 1.16
C CYS A 170 -11.35 -19.90 1.05
N ALA A 171 -10.61 -19.63 2.11
CA ALA A 171 -9.15 -19.73 2.13
C ALA A 171 -8.61 -21.18 2.17
N LEU A 172 -9.47 -22.20 2.25
CA LEU A 172 -9.03 -23.59 2.17
C LEU A 172 -8.72 -23.90 0.70
N PRO A 173 -7.49 -24.29 0.31
CA PRO A 173 -7.11 -24.41 -1.11
C PRO A 173 -8.01 -25.30 -1.97
N SER A 174 -8.62 -26.33 -1.37
CA SER A 174 -9.54 -27.25 -2.04
C SER A 174 -10.98 -26.73 -2.17
N CYS A 175 -11.30 -25.52 -1.67
CA CYS A 175 -12.64 -24.95 -1.66
C CYS A 175 -12.66 -23.58 -2.34
N LYS A 176 -13.54 -23.40 -3.33
CA LYS A 176 -13.73 -22.13 -4.05
C LYS A 176 -15.06 -21.45 -3.73
N SER A 177 -15.61 -21.70 -2.54
CA SER A 177 -16.89 -21.09 -2.15
C SER A 177 -16.71 -19.59 -1.94
N GLU A 178 -17.56 -18.78 -2.57
CA GLU A 178 -17.66 -17.32 -2.36
C GLU A 178 -18.82 -16.95 -1.42
N LYS A 179 -19.55 -17.93 -0.89
CA LYS A 179 -20.77 -17.72 -0.09
C LYS A 179 -20.55 -18.04 1.38
N ASN A 180 -21.29 -17.33 2.24
CA ASN A 180 -21.34 -17.52 3.70
C ASN A 180 -19.96 -17.47 4.38
N LEU A 181 -19.10 -16.58 3.87
CA LEU A 181 -17.74 -16.42 4.35
C LEU A 181 -17.71 -15.77 5.73
N ARG A 182 -16.92 -16.36 6.64
CA ARG A 182 -16.63 -15.83 7.96
C ARG A 182 -15.12 -15.64 8.10
N ALA A 183 -14.69 -14.45 8.53
CA ALA A 183 -13.29 -14.17 8.78
C ALA A 183 -12.75 -15.04 9.92
N CYS A 184 -11.48 -15.43 9.87
CA CYS A 184 -10.82 -16.08 10.99
C CYS A 184 -10.87 -15.16 12.22
N GLY A 185 -11.47 -15.61 13.32
CA GLY A 185 -11.61 -14.78 14.53
C GLY A 185 -10.30 -14.35 15.21
N ARG A 186 -9.15 -14.93 14.80
CA ARG A 186 -7.83 -14.63 15.39
C ARG A 186 -7.06 -13.54 14.62
N CYS A 187 -6.88 -13.73 13.31
CA CYS A 187 -6.11 -12.82 12.47
C CYS A 187 -6.99 -11.98 11.53
N TRP A 188 -8.21 -12.45 11.24
CA TRP A 188 -9.15 -11.86 10.29
C TRP A 188 -8.57 -11.66 8.87
N THR A 189 -7.43 -12.28 8.53
CA THR A 189 -6.73 -12.12 7.24
C THR A 189 -7.25 -13.06 6.17
N VAL A 190 -8.05 -14.06 6.55
CA VAL A 190 -8.59 -15.10 5.67
C VAL A 190 -10.04 -15.36 6.05
N CYS A 191 -10.83 -15.77 5.07
CA CYS A 191 -12.24 -16.12 5.23
C CYS A 191 -12.48 -17.62 5.02
N TYR A 192 -13.47 -18.19 5.70
CA TYR A 192 -13.89 -19.59 5.55
C TYR A 192 -15.40 -19.69 5.41
N CYS A 193 -15.89 -20.55 4.53
CA CYS A 193 -17.34 -20.80 4.42
C CYS A 193 -17.89 -21.69 5.56
N SER A 194 -17.01 -22.29 6.37
CA SER A 194 -17.37 -23.09 7.55
C SER A 194 -16.22 -23.17 8.56
N SER A 195 -16.54 -23.41 9.83
CA SER A 195 -15.54 -23.68 10.87
C SER A 195 -14.73 -24.95 10.60
N ALA A 196 -15.33 -25.95 9.93
CA ALA A 196 -14.64 -27.18 9.53
C ALA A 196 -13.51 -26.90 8.54
N HIS A 197 -13.74 -26.03 7.55
CA HIS A 197 -12.69 -25.62 6.61
C HIS A 197 -11.58 -24.83 7.30
N GLN A 198 -11.92 -24.02 8.30
CA GLN A 198 -10.92 -23.35 9.12
C GLN A 198 -10.05 -24.37 9.88
N GLU A 199 -10.64 -25.38 10.52
CA GLU A 199 -9.87 -26.42 11.24
C GLU A 199 -9.01 -27.26 10.28
N GLN A 200 -9.53 -27.59 9.10
CA GLN A 200 -8.77 -28.30 8.07
C GLN A 200 -7.59 -27.45 7.57
N HIS A 201 -7.81 -26.17 7.25
CA HIS A 201 -6.75 -25.27 6.82
C HIS A 201 -5.74 -25.00 7.95
N TRP A 202 -6.18 -24.97 9.21
CA TRP A 202 -5.31 -24.81 10.39
C TRP A 202 -4.18 -25.84 10.43
N ARG A 203 -4.48 -27.08 10.01
CA ARG A 203 -3.55 -28.23 10.03
C ARG A 203 -3.13 -28.68 8.63
N HIS A 204 -3.38 -27.87 7.59
CA HIS A 204 -3.06 -28.24 6.20
C HIS A 204 -1.57 -28.60 6.05
N LYS A 205 -1.26 -29.65 5.28
CA LYS A 205 0.12 -30.19 5.21
C LYS A 205 1.11 -29.22 4.59
N GLU A 206 0.70 -28.55 3.51
CA GLU A 206 1.58 -27.67 2.74
C GLU A 206 1.55 -26.22 3.22
N VAL A 207 0.35 -25.66 3.40
CA VAL A 207 0.11 -24.27 3.80
C VAL A 207 -0.74 -24.18 5.07
N PRO A 208 -0.25 -24.65 6.24
CA PRO A 208 -1.04 -24.61 7.46
C PRO A 208 -1.28 -23.16 7.91
N HIS A 209 -2.55 -22.75 8.00
CA HIS A 209 -2.90 -21.38 8.42
C HIS A 209 -2.28 -21.00 9.78
N ARG A 210 -2.11 -21.97 10.70
CA ARG A 210 -1.52 -21.73 12.03
C ARG A 210 -0.12 -21.12 12.00
N GLN A 211 0.67 -21.36 10.95
CA GLN A 211 2.02 -20.80 10.81
C GLN A 211 1.99 -19.33 10.40
N MET A 212 0.92 -18.90 9.74
CA MET A 212 0.74 -17.54 9.25
C MET A 212 -0.25 -16.73 10.09
N CYS A 213 -0.94 -17.35 11.05
CA CYS A 213 -2.01 -16.74 11.84
C CYS A 213 -1.43 -16.01 13.07
N HIS A 214 -1.36 -14.68 13.01
CA HIS A 214 -1.01 -13.84 14.15
C HIS A 214 -2.27 -13.25 14.78
N PHE A 215 -2.29 -13.17 16.11
CA PHE A 215 -3.40 -12.57 16.84
C PHE A 215 -3.40 -11.06 16.62
N THR A 216 -4.53 -10.52 16.23
CA THR A 216 -4.77 -9.08 16.12
C THR A 216 -5.98 -8.72 16.97
N LEU A 217 -5.83 -7.72 17.83
CA LEU A 217 -6.92 -7.15 18.63
C LEU A 217 -7.71 -6.17 17.75
N TYR A 218 -9.04 -6.27 17.76
CA TYR A 218 -9.96 -5.47 16.94
C TYR A 218 -11.01 -4.78 17.81
#